data_AF-A0A7W7SFK6-F1
#
_entry.id   AF-A0A7W7SFK6-F1
#
_cell.length_a   1.000
_cell.length_b   1.000
_cell.length_c   1.000
_cell.angle_alpha   90.00
_cell.angle_beta   90.00
_cell.angle_gamma   90.00
#
_symmetry.space_group_name_H-M   'P 1'
#
loop_
_entity.id
_entity.type
_entity.pdbx_description
1 polymer ?
#
loop_
_entity_poly.entity_id
_entity_poly.type
_entity_poly.pdbx_seq_one_letter_code
_entity_poly.pdbx_strand_id
1 'polypeptide(L)'
;MPTTAVPAGRRVRITAGEHEGRLGTVLGGPEGSCTVRVDDDPAGKPLPYQAHEFTAAEPNALLVGPNGTARPVNLPVGRPQRQAAASQTLEGEVEYVGLAACVHGVSVLSLAVLRHGADRPVNDYASLLAEVLPGGPALDLRGPVLFFGAADDDGWPTDLDAGRRQIIERFVGVLRTEFSDPLRP
;
A
#
# COMPACT_ATOMS: atom_id res chain seq x y z
N MET A 1 -7.65 27.53 18.91
CA MET A 1 -6.51 27.16 18.04
C MET A 1 -6.89 25.84 17.38
N PRO A 2 -6.83 25.68 16.05
CA PRO A 2 -7.22 24.42 15.44
C PRO A 2 -6.19 23.36 15.84
N THR A 3 -6.62 22.40 16.63
CA THR A 3 -5.88 21.19 16.94
C THR A 3 -5.58 20.49 15.62
N THR A 4 -4.33 20.52 15.17
CA THR A 4 -3.82 19.68 14.08
C THR A 4 -3.77 18.23 14.56
N ALA A 5 -4.94 17.65 14.83
CA ALA A 5 -5.08 16.25 15.16
C ALA A 5 -4.67 15.47 13.89
N VAL A 6 -3.46 14.95 13.90
CA VAL A 6 -3.02 14.07 12.84
C VAL A 6 -3.73 12.73 13.03
N PRO A 7 -4.42 12.20 11.99
CA PRO A 7 -5.16 10.96 12.15
C PRO A 7 -4.25 9.83 12.61
N ALA A 8 -4.71 9.03 13.57
CA ALA A 8 -4.04 7.79 13.92
C ALA A 8 -3.92 6.89 12.67
N GLY A 9 -2.84 6.15 12.57
CA GLY A 9 -2.49 5.35 11.39
C GLY A 9 -1.83 6.16 10.26
N ARG A 10 -1.73 7.49 10.36
CA ARG A 10 -0.98 8.28 9.38
C ARG A 10 0.50 7.94 9.47
N ARG A 11 1.12 7.69 8.33
CA ARG A 11 2.56 7.50 8.22
C ARG A 11 3.29 8.83 8.05
N VAL A 12 4.41 8.97 8.76
CA VAL A 12 5.22 10.19 8.80
C VAL A 12 6.70 9.85 8.64
N ARG A 13 7.47 10.80 8.10
CA ARG A 13 8.93 10.81 8.11
C ARG A 13 9.42 11.76 9.19
N ILE A 14 10.32 11.28 10.03
CA ILE A 14 10.93 12.05 11.10
C ILE A 14 12.01 12.95 10.49
N THR A 15 12.00 14.24 10.82
CA THR A 15 12.88 15.24 10.19
C THR A 15 13.87 15.88 11.16
N ALA A 16 13.94 15.41 12.41
CA ALA A 16 14.86 15.91 13.41
C ALA A 16 15.18 14.85 14.47
N GLY A 17 16.31 15.04 15.16
CA GLY A 17 16.72 14.24 16.31
C GLY A 17 17.34 12.88 15.93
N GLU A 18 17.44 11.99 16.92
CA GLU A 18 18.10 10.68 16.78
C GLU A 18 17.47 9.78 15.71
N HIS A 19 16.18 9.96 15.44
CA HIS A 19 15.43 9.16 14.48
C HIS A 19 15.26 9.86 13.12
N GLU A 20 16.01 10.94 12.84
CA GLU A 20 15.91 11.67 11.58
C GLU A 20 16.03 10.74 10.36
N GLY A 21 15.16 10.95 9.36
CA GLY A 21 15.08 10.15 8.15
C GLY A 21 14.26 8.86 8.30
N ARG A 22 14.01 8.38 9.52
CA ARG A 22 13.21 7.17 9.76
C ARG A 22 11.73 7.43 9.53
N LEU A 23 11.02 6.34 9.25
CA LEU A 23 9.57 6.35 9.07
C LEU A 23 8.89 5.92 10.36
N GLY A 24 7.70 6.45 10.60
CA GLY A 24 6.90 6.08 11.73
C GLY A 24 5.41 6.20 11.46
N THR A 25 4.64 5.55 12.32
CA THR A 25 3.18 5.56 12.27
C THR A 25 2.64 6.32 13.47
N VAL A 26 1.79 7.31 13.21
CA VAL A 26 1.12 8.10 14.26
C VAL A 26 0.13 7.21 15.00
N LEU A 27 0.32 7.09 16.30
CA LEU A 27 -0.59 6.49 17.24
C LEU A 27 -1.46 7.60 17.86
N GLY A 28 -2.77 7.41 17.84
CA GLY A 28 -3.68 8.25 18.61
C GLY A 28 -3.53 7.95 20.11
N GLY A 29 -3.76 8.96 20.94
CA GLY A 29 -3.71 8.87 22.40
C GLY A 29 -4.92 9.55 23.06
N PRO A 30 -5.09 9.34 24.37
CA PRO A 30 -6.13 10.03 25.13
C PRO A 30 -5.95 11.55 25.04
N GLU A 31 -7.07 12.26 25.04
CA GLU A 31 -7.13 13.74 25.06
C GLU A 31 -6.45 14.42 23.85
N GLY A 32 -6.31 13.72 22.72
CA GLY A 32 -5.72 14.28 21.50
C GLY A 32 -4.19 14.31 21.49
N SER A 33 -3.54 13.71 22.50
CA SER A 33 -2.12 13.42 22.44
C SER A 33 -1.83 12.44 21.31
N CYS A 34 -0.76 12.67 20.56
CA CYS A 34 -0.31 11.77 19.51
C CYS A 34 1.11 11.32 19.83
N THR A 35 1.41 10.06 19.56
CA THR A 35 2.78 9.54 19.60
C THR A 35 3.12 8.92 18.26
N VAL A 36 4.39 8.69 17.98
CA VAL A 36 4.85 8.03 16.76
C VAL A 36 5.57 6.76 17.15
N ARG A 37 5.11 5.63 16.61
CA ARG A 37 5.91 4.40 16.64
C ARG A 37 6.84 4.43 15.45
N VAL A 38 8.13 4.26 15.70
CA VAL A 38 9.14 4.13 14.65
C VAL A 38 8.97 2.76 13.97
N ASP A 39 8.87 2.75 12.65
CA ASP A 39 8.40 1.59 11.87
C ASP A 39 9.37 0.40 11.95
N ASP A 40 10.68 0.67 11.96
CA ASP A 40 11.78 -0.31 12.06
C ASP A 40 12.21 -0.61 13.51
N ASP A 41 11.56 0.02 14.51
CA ASP A 41 11.72 -0.31 15.93
C ASP A 41 10.35 -0.39 16.64
N PRO A 42 9.57 -1.46 16.38
CA PRO A 42 8.24 -1.61 16.95
C PRO A 42 8.26 -1.89 18.47
N ALA A 43 9.39 -2.31 19.03
CA ALA A 43 9.54 -2.56 20.46
C ALA A 43 9.95 -1.30 21.24
N GLY A 44 10.65 -0.35 20.60
CA GLY A 44 11.08 0.91 21.17
C GLY A 44 9.93 1.82 21.60
N LYS A 45 10.16 2.64 22.63
CA LYS A 45 9.13 3.53 23.21
C LYS A 45 8.58 4.49 22.14
N PRO A 46 7.24 4.69 22.03
CA PRO A 46 6.68 5.70 21.13
C PRO A 46 7.24 7.10 21.42
N LEU A 47 7.55 7.82 20.36
CA LEU A 47 8.04 9.20 20.41
C LEU A 47 6.87 10.16 20.58
N PRO A 48 6.99 11.25 21.35
CA PRO A 48 5.96 12.29 21.38
C PRO A 48 5.84 12.94 19.99
N TYR A 49 4.62 13.12 19.49
CA TYR A 49 4.40 13.77 18.20
C TYR A 49 4.50 15.29 18.33
N GLN A 50 5.44 15.90 17.60
CA GLN A 50 5.60 17.35 17.47
C GLN A 50 5.57 17.74 16.00
N ALA A 51 4.49 18.36 15.52
CA ALA A 51 4.21 18.51 14.08
C ALA A 51 5.36 19.09 13.21
N HIS A 52 6.30 19.86 13.77
CA HIS A 52 7.44 20.43 13.04
C HIS A 52 8.63 19.45 12.89
N GLU A 53 8.62 18.34 13.63
CA GLU A 53 9.63 17.27 13.58
C GLU A 53 9.20 16.11 12.67
N PHE A 54 8.02 16.21 12.02
CA PHE A 54 7.47 15.16 11.18
C PHE A 54 6.90 15.73 9.89
N THR A 55 7.16 15.04 8.78
CA THR A 55 6.52 15.29 7.48
C THR A 55 5.67 14.10 7.07
N ALA A 56 4.71 14.29 6.16
CA ALA A 56 3.92 13.17 5.65
C ALA A 56 4.82 12.19 4.90
N ALA A 57 4.74 10.90 5.23
CA ALA A 57 5.41 9.88 4.44
C ALA A 57 4.65 9.64 3.13
N GLU A 58 5.39 9.24 2.10
CA GLU A 58 4.79 8.84 0.84
C GLU A 58 3.97 7.55 1.02
N PRO A 59 2.86 7.42 0.26
CA PRO A 59 2.07 6.19 0.21
C PRO A 59 2.92 4.98 -0.14
N ASN A 60 2.78 3.90 0.63
CA ASN A 60 3.55 2.66 0.47
C ASN A 60 2.76 1.50 -0.13
N ALA A 61 1.51 1.75 -0.51
CA ALA A 61 0.68 0.82 -1.25
C ALA A 61 -0.22 1.59 -2.23
N LEU A 62 -0.71 0.89 -3.26
CA LEU A 62 -1.71 1.42 -4.18
C LEU A 62 -2.93 0.49 -4.21
N LEU A 63 -4.10 1.03 -3.87
CA LEU A 63 -5.38 0.34 -4.00
C LEU A 63 -5.90 0.50 -5.42
N VAL A 64 -6.10 -0.61 -6.12
CA VAL A 64 -6.73 -0.65 -7.46
C VAL A 64 -8.09 -1.30 -7.34
N GLY A 65 -9.14 -0.54 -7.61
CA GLY A 65 -10.53 -1.02 -7.60
C GLY A 65 -10.95 -1.60 -8.95
N PRO A 66 -11.99 -2.46 -8.98
CA PRO A 66 -12.51 -3.08 -10.20
C PRO A 66 -13.13 -2.07 -11.18
N ASN A 67 -13.37 -0.84 -10.74
CA ASN A 67 -13.83 0.27 -11.57
C ASN A 67 -12.69 1.12 -12.17
N GLY A 68 -11.44 0.66 -12.07
CA GLY A 68 -10.27 1.40 -12.58
C GLY A 68 -9.88 2.61 -11.73
N THR A 69 -10.36 2.68 -10.48
CA THR A 69 -9.82 3.65 -9.51
C THR A 69 -8.47 3.17 -9.01
N ALA A 70 -7.49 4.06 -8.96
CA ALA A 70 -6.20 3.85 -8.33
C ALA A 70 -6.03 4.89 -7.21
N ARG A 71 -5.87 4.44 -5.97
CA ARG A 71 -5.77 5.31 -4.80
C ARG A 71 -4.53 4.95 -3.98
N PRO A 72 -3.61 5.90 -3.74
CA PRO A 72 -2.50 5.68 -2.82
C PRO A 72 -3.01 5.44 -1.39
N VAL A 73 -2.40 4.47 -0.70
CA VAL A 73 -2.74 4.12 0.69
C VAL A 73 -1.45 4.04 1.51
N ASN A 74 -1.55 4.47 2.78
CA ASN A 74 -0.51 4.27 3.78
C ASN A 74 -0.92 3.12 4.68
N LEU A 75 -0.13 2.04 4.69
CA LEU A 75 -0.28 0.92 5.61
C LEU A 75 0.88 0.92 6.63
N PRO A 76 0.64 0.47 7.86
CA PRO A 76 1.69 0.32 8.88
C PRO A 76 2.73 -0.72 8.44
N VAL A 77 3.95 -0.62 9.00
CA VAL A 77 5.08 -1.46 8.58
C VAL A 77 5.14 -2.82 9.28
N GLY A 78 4.68 -2.91 10.53
CA GLY A 78 4.70 -4.18 11.28
C GLY A 78 3.79 -5.24 10.67
N ARG A 79 4.26 -6.50 10.57
CA ARG A 79 3.55 -7.61 9.90
C ARG A 79 2.09 -7.79 10.34
N PRO A 80 1.77 -8.00 11.64
CA PRO A 80 0.38 -8.20 12.04
C PRO A 80 -0.45 -6.93 11.84
N GLN A 81 0.14 -5.75 12.02
CA GLN A 81 -0.56 -4.47 11.79
C GLN A 81 -0.83 -4.24 10.30
N ARG A 82 0.13 -4.56 9.43
CA ARG A 82 0.02 -4.43 7.96
C ARG A 82 -1.05 -5.36 7.45
N GLN A 83 -1.04 -6.63 7.86
CA GLN A 83 -2.07 -7.59 7.48
C GLN A 83 -3.45 -7.15 7.97
N ALA A 84 -3.58 -6.74 9.23
CA ALA A 84 -4.85 -6.23 9.75
C ALA A 84 -5.35 -4.99 8.98
N ALA A 85 -4.45 -4.05 8.67
CA ALA A 85 -4.79 -2.84 7.91
C ALA A 85 -5.13 -3.14 6.44
N ALA A 86 -4.44 -4.09 5.80
CA ALA A 86 -4.78 -4.57 4.46
C ALA A 86 -6.15 -5.26 4.45
N SER A 87 -6.42 -6.14 5.43
CA SER A 87 -7.73 -6.77 5.60
C SER A 87 -8.86 -5.76 5.80
N GLN A 88 -8.62 -4.74 6.61
CA GLN A 88 -9.57 -3.65 6.80
C GLN A 88 -9.78 -2.84 5.50
N THR A 89 -8.71 -2.54 4.77
CA THR A 89 -8.76 -1.76 3.53
C THR A 89 -9.48 -2.50 2.41
N LEU A 90 -9.34 -3.82 2.34
CA LEU A 90 -9.99 -4.68 1.35
C LEU A 90 -11.35 -5.22 1.81
N GLU A 91 -11.75 -4.93 3.05
CA GLU A 91 -13.01 -5.37 3.66
C GLU A 91 -13.15 -6.92 3.73
N GLY A 92 -12.07 -7.60 4.10
CA GLY A 92 -12.07 -9.07 4.24
C GLY A 92 -10.70 -9.65 4.56
N GLU A 93 -10.63 -10.97 4.74
CA GLU A 93 -9.35 -11.66 4.93
C GLU A 93 -8.51 -11.62 3.66
N VAL A 94 -7.22 -11.30 3.81
CA VAL A 94 -6.30 -11.10 2.69
C VAL A 94 -5.23 -12.17 2.62
N GLU A 95 -4.84 -12.50 1.39
CA GLU A 95 -3.68 -13.29 1.05
C GLU A 95 -2.68 -12.42 0.29
N TYR A 96 -1.38 -12.65 0.54
CA TYR A 96 -0.32 -11.97 -0.19
C TYR A 96 0.24 -12.86 -1.31
N VAL A 97 0.31 -12.30 -2.52
CA VAL A 97 0.79 -13.00 -3.72
C VAL A 97 2.00 -12.25 -4.28
N GLY A 98 3.14 -12.91 -4.40
CA GLY A 98 4.33 -12.34 -5.06
C GLY A 98 4.23 -12.44 -6.58
N LEU A 99 4.51 -11.34 -7.28
CA LEU A 99 4.64 -11.30 -8.73
C LEU A 99 6.13 -11.28 -9.10
N ALA A 100 6.65 -12.42 -9.57
CA ALA A 100 8.02 -12.53 -10.06
C ALA A 100 8.15 -11.87 -11.44
N ALA A 101 9.22 -11.09 -11.67
CA ALA A 101 9.43 -10.48 -12.99
C ALA A 101 10.82 -10.59 -13.61
N CYS A 102 11.68 -11.44 -13.05
CA CYS A 102 12.93 -11.79 -13.72
C CYS A 102 13.03 -13.31 -13.89
N VAL A 103 13.82 -13.75 -14.88
CA VAL A 103 14.13 -15.18 -15.11
C VAL A 103 14.80 -15.85 -13.91
N HIS A 104 15.28 -15.07 -12.95
CA HIS A 104 15.86 -15.53 -11.69
C HIS A 104 14.82 -15.71 -10.56
N GLY A 105 13.52 -15.48 -10.84
CA GLY A 105 12.44 -15.70 -9.87
C GLY A 105 12.30 -14.62 -8.79
N VAL A 106 12.88 -13.44 -8.98
CA VAL A 106 12.78 -12.34 -7.99
C VAL A 106 11.44 -11.63 -8.15
N SER A 107 10.68 -11.59 -7.05
CA SER A 107 9.45 -10.78 -6.91
C SER A 107 9.76 -9.31 -7.14
N VAL A 108 9.04 -8.66 -8.06
CA VAL A 108 9.18 -7.20 -8.29
C VAL A 108 8.07 -6.41 -7.64
N LEU A 109 6.93 -7.05 -7.40
CA LEU A 109 5.76 -6.51 -6.73
C LEU A 109 5.11 -7.63 -5.93
N SER A 110 4.39 -7.24 -4.90
CA SER A 110 3.53 -8.13 -4.13
C SER A 110 2.12 -7.56 -4.13
N LEU A 111 1.12 -8.43 -4.13
CA LEU A 111 -0.29 -8.07 -4.08
C LEU A 111 -0.88 -8.49 -2.74
N ALA A 112 -1.83 -7.72 -2.20
CA ALA A 112 -2.83 -8.29 -1.30
C ALA A 112 -4.16 -8.42 -2.05
N VAL A 113 -4.75 -9.60 -1.95
CA VAL A 113 -6.02 -9.97 -2.57
C VAL A 113 -6.95 -10.57 -1.51
N LEU A 114 -8.26 -10.52 -1.74
CA LEU A 114 -9.22 -11.18 -0.85
C LEU A 114 -9.13 -12.70 -0.99
N ARG A 115 -8.95 -13.40 0.14
CA ARG A 115 -8.91 -14.88 0.19
C ARG A 115 -10.22 -15.51 -0.30
N HIS A 116 -11.34 -14.84 -0.03
CA HIS A 116 -12.68 -15.25 -0.45
C HIS A 116 -13.32 -14.16 -1.30
N GLY A 117 -12.84 -14.04 -2.54
CA GLY A 117 -13.26 -13.01 -3.50
C GLY A 117 -14.06 -13.53 -4.70
N ALA A 118 -14.43 -14.82 -4.75
CA ALA A 118 -15.03 -15.42 -5.95
C ALA A 118 -16.30 -14.70 -6.44
N ASP A 119 -17.13 -14.24 -5.51
CA ASP A 119 -18.38 -13.52 -5.79
C ASP A 119 -18.18 -12.02 -6.09
N ARG A 120 -16.94 -11.50 -6.00
CA ARG A 120 -16.61 -10.11 -6.32
C ARG A 120 -16.44 -9.95 -7.84
N PRO A 121 -16.71 -8.76 -8.39
CA PRO A 121 -16.45 -8.48 -9.81
C PRO A 121 -14.98 -8.68 -10.15
N VAL A 122 -14.70 -9.12 -11.37
CA VAL A 122 -13.34 -9.17 -11.90
C VAL A 122 -12.75 -7.77 -11.92
N ASN A 123 -11.48 -7.68 -11.58
CA ASN A 123 -10.70 -6.45 -11.61
C ASN A 123 -9.75 -6.49 -12.80
N ASP A 124 -10.29 -6.28 -14.01
CA ASP A 124 -9.53 -6.35 -15.26
C ASP A 124 -8.30 -5.45 -15.24
N TYR A 125 -8.38 -4.30 -14.55
CA TYR A 125 -7.27 -3.38 -14.39
C TYR A 125 -6.10 -3.99 -13.61
N ALA A 126 -6.39 -4.63 -12.47
CA ALA A 126 -5.36 -5.29 -11.67
C ALA A 126 -4.84 -6.56 -12.36
N SER A 127 -5.73 -7.35 -12.97
CA SER A 127 -5.38 -8.58 -13.71
C SER A 127 -4.46 -8.29 -14.88
N LEU A 128 -4.80 -7.31 -15.73
CA LEU A 128 -3.96 -6.90 -16.85
C LEU A 128 -2.65 -6.28 -16.37
N LEU A 129 -2.67 -5.49 -15.29
CA LEU A 129 -1.43 -4.94 -14.74
C LEU A 129 -0.50 -6.05 -14.25
N ALA A 130 -1.04 -7.11 -13.62
CA ALA A 130 -0.25 -8.27 -13.23
C ALA A 130 0.31 -9.02 -14.45
N GLU A 131 -0.47 -9.16 -15.52
CA GLU A 131 -0.09 -9.86 -16.75
C GLU A 131 0.99 -9.12 -17.56
N VAL A 132 0.95 -7.79 -17.64
CA VAL A 132 1.94 -7.01 -18.43
C VAL A 132 3.28 -6.83 -17.74
N LEU A 133 3.38 -7.17 -16.44
CA LEU A 133 4.68 -7.22 -15.79
C LEU A 133 5.51 -8.31 -16.48
N PRO A 134 6.80 -8.08 -16.76
CA PRO A 134 7.64 -9.10 -17.38
C PRO A 134 7.53 -10.41 -16.58
N GLY A 135 7.16 -11.54 -17.17
CA GLY A 135 7.00 -12.79 -16.41
C GLY A 135 5.79 -12.87 -15.47
N GLY A 136 4.88 -11.91 -15.55
CA GLY A 136 3.64 -11.88 -14.79
C GLY A 136 2.67 -13.00 -15.20
N PRO A 137 2.08 -13.74 -14.25
CA PRO A 137 1.06 -14.73 -14.55
C PRO A 137 -0.26 -14.05 -14.94
N ALA A 138 -1.04 -14.70 -15.80
CA ALA A 138 -2.44 -14.37 -15.98
C ALA A 138 -3.20 -14.74 -14.69
N LEU A 139 -3.71 -13.73 -13.99
CA LEU A 139 -4.46 -13.89 -12.73
C LEU A 139 -5.89 -13.39 -12.92
N ASP A 140 -6.88 -14.18 -12.52
CA ASP A 140 -8.27 -13.72 -12.40
C ASP A 140 -8.45 -13.01 -11.04
N LEU A 141 -7.94 -11.78 -10.94
CA LEU A 141 -8.05 -10.98 -9.71
C LEU A 141 -9.46 -10.42 -9.58
N ARG A 142 -10.08 -10.62 -8.40
CA ARG A 142 -11.46 -10.21 -8.12
C ARG A 142 -11.53 -9.23 -6.95
N GLY A 143 -12.41 -8.24 -7.08
CA GLY A 143 -12.57 -7.17 -6.09
C GLY A 143 -11.40 -6.19 -6.07
N PRO A 144 -11.30 -5.34 -5.03
CA PRO A 144 -10.18 -4.44 -4.86
C PRO A 144 -8.87 -5.19 -4.56
N VAL A 145 -7.75 -4.68 -5.09
CA VAL A 145 -6.41 -5.27 -4.92
C VAL A 145 -5.45 -4.19 -4.42
N LEU A 146 -4.58 -4.52 -3.46
CA LEU A 146 -3.49 -3.65 -3.04
C LEU A 146 -2.18 -4.08 -3.69
N PHE A 147 -1.47 -3.14 -4.30
CA PHE A 147 -0.12 -3.33 -4.81
C PHE A 147 0.91 -2.81 -3.80
N PHE A 148 1.96 -3.60 -3.61
CA PHE A 148 3.10 -3.35 -2.73
C PHE A 148 4.42 -3.44 -3.50
N GLY A 149 5.52 -3.09 -2.84
CA GLY A 149 6.86 -3.41 -3.33
C GLY A 149 7.10 -4.92 -3.39
N ALA A 150 8.32 -5.31 -3.76
CA ALA A 150 8.77 -6.70 -3.78
C ALA A 150 8.59 -7.38 -2.41
N ALA A 151 8.56 -8.71 -2.39
CA ALA A 151 8.70 -9.45 -1.14
C ALA A 151 10.13 -9.28 -0.57
N ASP A 152 10.24 -9.16 0.74
CA ASP A 152 11.51 -9.24 1.47
C ASP A 152 12.03 -10.70 1.52
N ASP A 153 13.19 -10.91 2.16
CA ASP A 153 13.83 -12.23 2.27
C ASP A 153 12.96 -13.27 3.01
N ASP A 154 12.01 -12.82 3.83
CA ASP A 154 11.07 -13.65 4.56
C ASP A 154 9.74 -13.85 3.80
N GLY A 155 9.64 -13.33 2.58
CA GLY A 155 8.46 -13.45 1.71
C GLY A 155 7.36 -12.41 1.96
N TRP A 156 7.57 -11.41 2.82
CA TRP A 156 6.58 -10.38 3.14
C TRP A 156 6.65 -9.18 2.19
N PRO A 157 5.52 -8.60 1.77
CA PRO A 157 5.52 -7.40 0.94
C PRO A 157 6.24 -6.22 1.61
N THR A 158 7.11 -5.58 0.85
CA THR A 158 7.77 -4.32 1.21
C THR A 158 6.96 -3.11 0.75
N ASP A 159 7.52 -1.91 0.95
CA ASP A 159 6.88 -0.67 0.53
C ASP A 159 6.94 -0.48 -0.99
N LEU A 160 5.83 -0.02 -1.56
CA LEU A 160 5.78 0.44 -2.94
C LEU A 160 6.46 1.82 -3.04
N ASP A 161 7.58 1.91 -3.76
CA ASP A 161 8.26 3.18 -3.99
C ASP A 161 7.46 4.10 -4.93
N ALA A 162 7.73 5.40 -4.87
CA ALA A 162 7.02 6.41 -5.65
C ALA A 162 7.14 6.21 -7.17
N GLY A 163 8.29 5.74 -7.67
CA GLY A 163 8.51 5.51 -9.09
C GLY A 163 7.61 4.40 -9.62
N ARG A 164 7.61 3.25 -8.95
CA ARG A 164 6.72 2.12 -9.28
C ARG A 164 5.26 2.50 -9.13
N ARG A 165 4.89 3.19 -8.06
CA ARG A 165 3.51 3.67 -7.85
C ARG A 165 3.02 4.53 -9.02
N GLN A 166 3.81 5.51 -9.46
CA GLN A 166 3.45 6.38 -10.59
C GLN A 166 3.28 5.60 -11.90
N ILE A 167 4.11 4.58 -12.15
CA ILE A 167 3.99 3.72 -13.32
C ILE A 167 2.65 2.96 -13.29
N ILE A 168 2.31 2.36 -12.16
CA ILE A 168 1.06 1.62 -11.96
C ILE A 168 -0.15 2.56 -12.11
N GLU A 169 -0.14 3.73 -11.47
CA GLU A 169 -1.19 4.74 -11.58
C GLU A 169 -1.42 5.19 -13.04
N ARG A 170 -0.33 5.45 -13.78
CA ARG A 170 -0.40 5.83 -15.19
C ARG A 170 -0.98 4.72 -16.04
N PHE A 171 -0.56 3.47 -15.82
CA PHE A 171 -1.07 2.33 -16.58
C PHE A 171 -2.56 2.11 -16.33
N VAL A 172 -3.01 2.11 -15.08
CA VAL A 172 -4.45 2.03 -14.75
C VAL A 172 -5.21 3.19 -15.37
N GLY A 173 -4.64 4.40 -15.38
CA GLY A 173 -5.20 5.56 -16.07
C GLY A 173 -5.41 5.34 -17.57
N VAL A 174 -4.40 4.79 -18.26
CA VAL A 174 -4.50 4.44 -19.69
C VAL A 174 -5.58 3.38 -19.91
N LEU A 175 -5.54 2.27 -19.16
CA LEU A 175 -6.57 1.22 -19.26
C LEU A 175 -7.98 1.77 -19.05
N ARG A 176 -8.16 2.67 -18.09
CA ARG A 176 -9.48 3.27 -17.84
C ARG A 176 -9.95 4.10 -19.02
N THR A 177 -9.07 4.86 -19.66
CA THR A 177 -9.41 5.58 -20.89
C THR A 177 -9.78 4.61 -22.01
N GLU A 178 -9.06 3.50 -22.17
CA GLU A 178 -9.32 2.50 -23.21
C GLU A 178 -10.64 1.74 -22.99
N PHE A 179 -10.97 1.37 -21.75
CA PHE A 179 -12.19 0.62 -21.41
C PHE A 179 -13.43 1.50 -21.21
N SER A 180 -13.26 2.78 -20.89
CA SER A 180 -14.38 3.71 -20.65
C SER A 180 -14.78 4.51 -21.89
N ASP A 181 -14.15 4.28 -23.05
CA ASP A 181 -14.47 4.97 -24.29
C ASP A 181 -15.60 4.23 -25.05
N PRO A 182 -16.86 4.68 -24.99
CA PRO A 182 -17.99 3.99 -25.61
C PRO A 182 -17.99 4.10 -27.14
N LEU A 183 -17.00 4.79 -27.74
CA LEU A 183 -16.93 5.08 -29.17
C LEU A 183 -15.76 4.39 -29.90
N ARG A 184 -14.99 3.53 -29.22
CA ARG A 184 -14.03 2.66 -29.91
C ARG A 184 -14.73 1.39 -30.39
N PRO A 185 -14.58 1.04 -31.69
CA PRO A 185 -15.31 -0.05 -32.33
C PRO A 185 -14.93 -1.44 -31.79
#